data_AF-A0A1A9AEF9-F1
#
_entry.id   AF-A0A1A9AEF9-F1
#
_cell.length_a   1.000
_cell.length_b   1.000
_cell.length_c   1.000
_cell.angle_alpha   90.00
_cell.angle_beta   90.00
_cell.angle_gamma   90.00
#
_symmetry.space_group_name_H-M   'P 1'
#
loop_
_entity.id
_entity.type
_entity.pdbx_description
1 polymer ?
#
loop_
_entity_poly.entity_id
_entity_poly.type
_entity_poly.pdbx_seq_one_letter_code
_entity_poly.pdbx_strand_id
1 'polypeptide(L)'
;MVDFQGYTTHTHDIPIEVFLAFIQDDIKNVIRTHGHKNCGLKYEDVCEKIQKIITTKKTHISKFLDDHGRDKLNSEWRIKKNGFLNKLFEEEGFINMCSPKKYTTNPRLNQLMSKHIDFCKKKDVRRAAVVAKPEYSECVQYNSWIETQKKSFHQEYLNNVRDFKAPTVNKYFSTKEHPQGHDPVRTYLKSKLDCNRYNPPTRSHPKGSPEKAPKSSIHLPTSPDVGQKSQGKGEKSMPDRAGGIQKKQSDAMIPPQTEPPVSDTQTSSPSNAKVDDTDNDQNADLKAKGSVSHAHLFNF
;
A
#
# COMPACT_ATOMS: atom_id res chain seq x y z
N MET A 1 33.81 -31.52 45.66
CA MET A 1 32.42 -31.92 45.39
C MET A 1 32.05 -31.26 44.07
N VAL A 2 31.89 -32.05 43.02
CA VAL A 2 31.55 -31.54 41.68
C VAL A 2 30.03 -31.48 41.65
N ASP A 3 29.47 -30.28 41.55
CA ASP A 3 28.03 -30.09 41.37
C ASP A 3 27.65 -30.73 40.02
N PHE A 4 26.94 -31.85 40.07
CA PHE A 4 26.29 -32.41 38.89
C PHE A 4 25.23 -31.40 38.44
N GLN A 5 25.59 -30.60 37.44
CA GLN A 5 24.69 -29.71 36.73
C GLN A 5 23.50 -30.54 36.25
N GLY A 6 22.33 -30.29 36.87
CA GLY A 6 21.18 -31.18 36.86
C GLY A 6 20.80 -31.67 35.46
N TYR A 7 20.95 -32.97 35.24
CA TYR A 7 20.36 -33.65 34.10
C TYR A 7 18.84 -33.52 34.21
N THR A 8 18.22 -32.77 33.30
CA THR A 8 16.75 -32.75 33.19
C THR A 8 16.27 -34.16 32.86
N THR A 9 15.34 -34.70 33.65
CA THR A 9 14.68 -35.98 33.37
C THR A 9 13.65 -35.85 32.24
N HIS A 10 13.43 -34.64 31.73
CA HIS A 10 12.42 -34.33 30.70
C HIS A 10 13.07 -34.25 29.31
N THR A 11 13.54 -35.39 28.80
CA THR A 11 14.20 -35.48 27.48
C THR A 11 13.25 -35.30 26.29
N HIS A 12 11.94 -35.33 26.54
CA HIS A 12 10.88 -35.17 25.54
C HIS A 12 10.16 -33.81 25.65
N ASP A 13 10.74 -32.83 26.34
CA ASP A 13 10.26 -31.45 26.33
C ASP A 13 10.76 -30.71 25.09
N ILE A 14 9.89 -29.92 24.45
CA ILE A 14 10.26 -28.96 23.40
C ILE A 14 9.98 -27.56 23.90
N PRO A 15 10.96 -26.62 23.85
CA PRO A 15 10.71 -25.22 24.17
C PRO A 15 9.62 -24.64 23.27
N ILE A 16 8.68 -23.89 23.84
CA ILE A 16 7.60 -23.24 23.09
C ILE A 16 8.12 -22.36 21.95
N GLU A 17 9.30 -21.75 22.08
CA GLU A 17 9.95 -20.94 21.05
C GLU A 17 10.14 -21.71 19.73
N VAL A 18 10.42 -23.01 19.80
CA VAL A 18 10.53 -23.88 18.62
C VAL A 18 9.19 -23.98 17.91
N PHE A 19 8.10 -24.17 18.66
CA PHE A 19 6.76 -24.21 18.08
C PHE A 19 6.35 -22.86 17.48
N LEU A 20 6.63 -21.75 18.16
CA LEU A 20 6.31 -20.41 17.67
C LEU A 20 7.06 -20.11 16.36
N ALA A 21 8.35 -20.41 16.29
CA ALA A 21 9.14 -20.28 15.07
C ALA A 21 8.58 -21.15 13.94
N PHE A 22 8.16 -22.37 14.24
CA PHE A 22 7.64 -23.33 13.26
C PHE A 22 6.34 -22.87 12.56
N ILE A 23 5.54 -22.01 13.20
CA ILE A 23 4.25 -21.53 12.64
C ILE A 23 4.29 -20.07 12.18
N GLN A 24 5.35 -19.33 12.50
CA GLN A 24 5.42 -17.89 12.32
C GLN A 24 5.18 -17.46 10.87
N ASP A 25 5.97 -18.00 9.94
CA ASP A 25 5.94 -17.57 8.54
C ASP A 25 4.68 -18.05 7.83
N ASP A 26 4.19 -19.24 8.17
CA ASP A 26 2.91 -19.76 7.68
C ASP A 26 1.75 -18.82 8.04
N ILE A 27 1.73 -18.32 9.27
CA ILE A 27 0.71 -17.35 9.74
C ILE A 27 0.86 -16.01 9.02
N LYS A 28 2.07 -15.46 8.92
CA LYS A 28 2.32 -14.20 8.19
C LYS A 28 1.88 -14.30 6.73
N ASN A 29 2.19 -15.43 6.08
CA ASN A 29 1.80 -15.68 4.70
C ASN A 29 0.27 -15.71 4.52
N VAL A 30 -0.48 -16.28 5.47
CA VAL A 30 -1.95 -16.23 5.45
C VAL A 30 -2.43 -14.78 5.53
N ILE A 31 -1.89 -13.97 6.45
CA ILE A 31 -2.28 -12.57 6.61
C ILE A 31 -2.01 -11.78 5.31
N ARG A 32 -0.82 -11.90 4.73
CA ARG A 32 -0.45 -11.24 3.45
C ARG A 32 -1.33 -11.67 2.29
N THR A 33 -1.62 -12.96 2.20
CA THR A 33 -2.42 -13.54 1.11
C THR A 33 -3.86 -13.06 1.17
N HIS A 34 -4.42 -12.90 2.36
CA HIS A 34 -5.83 -12.54 2.56
C HIS A 34 -6.06 -11.07 2.93
N GLY A 35 -5.00 -10.28 3.08
CA GLY A 35 -5.06 -8.89 3.51
C GLY A 35 -4.47 -7.92 2.51
N HIS A 36 -4.80 -6.66 2.71
CA HIS A 36 -4.14 -5.51 2.12
C HIS A 36 -4.14 -4.38 3.16
N LYS A 37 -2.95 -3.94 3.61
CA LYS A 37 -2.79 -3.02 4.76
C LYS A 37 -3.70 -1.79 4.74
N ASN A 38 -3.95 -1.23 3.56
CA ASN A 38 -4.76 -0.02 3.39
C ASN A 38 -6.25 -0.29 3.12
N CYS A 39 -6.66 -1.55 2.93
CA CYS A 39 -8.02 -1.90 2.49
C CYS A 39 -8.75 -2.90 3.41
N GLY A 40 -8.01 -3.69 4.19
CA GLY A 40 -8.58 -4.59 5.20
C GLY A 40 -8.04 -6.01 5.14
N LEU A 41 -8.66 -6.88 5.92
CA LEU A 41 -8.29 -8.29 6.09
C LEU A 41 -9.53 -9.18 6.11
N LYS A 42 -9.50 -10.30 5.40
CA LYS A 42 -10.57 -11.32 5.44
C LYS A 42 -10.47 -12.13 6.75
N TYR A 43 -10.88 -11.53 7.86
CA TYR A 43 -10.67 -12.12 9.19
C TYR A 43 -11.24 -13.53 9.33
N GLU A 44 -12.40 -13.83 8.74
CA GLU A 44 -12.97 -15.18 8.78
C GLU A 44 -12.01 -16.24 8.22
N ASP A 45 -11.62 -16.11 6.95
CA ASP A 45 -10.66 -17.01 6.30
C ASP A 45 -9.32 -17.06 7.03
N VAL A 46 -8.83 -15.90 7.47
CA VAL A 46 -7.52 -15.77 8.11
C VAL A 46 -7.51 -16.49 9.45
N CYS A 47 -8.50 -16.26 10.30
CA CYS A 47 -8.56 -16.87 11.62
C CYS A 47 -8.74 -18.39 11.51
N GLU A 48 -9.56 -18.87 10.58
CA GLU A 48 -9.74 -20.30 10.33
C GLU A 48 -8.42 -20.95 9.87
N LYS A 49 -7.74 -20.34 8.89
CA LYS A 49 -6.46 -20.86 8.38
C LYS A 49 -5.35 -20.84 9.43
N ILE A 50 -5.26 -19.78 10.22
CA ILE A 50 -4.31 -19.69 11.33
C ILE A 50 -4.59 -20.78 12.37
N GLN A 51 -5.85 -20.97 12.75
CA GLN A 51 -6.23 -22.03 13.69
C GLN A 51 -5.89 -23.42 13.15
N LYS A 52 -6.10 -23.65 11.85
CA LYS A 52 -5.70 -24.90 11.19
C LYS A 52 -4.20 -25.11 11.22
N ILE A 53 -3.40 -24.09 10.86
CA ILE A 53 -1.93 -24.14 10.94
C ILE A 53 -1.48 -24.51 12.35
N ILE A 54 -1.95 -23.78 13.36
CA ILE A 54 -1.60 -24.00 14.77
C ILE A 54 -1.94 -25.45 15.17
N THR A 55 -3.16 -25.90 14.89
CA THR A 55 -3.63 -27.23 15.28
C THR A 55 -2.81 -28.33 14.59
N THR A 56 -2.63 -28.24 13.27
CA THR A 56 -1.88 -29.25 12.50
C THR A 56 -0.41 -29.32 12.93
N LYS A 57 0.24 -28.17 13.09
CA LYS A 57 1.67 -28.09 13.43
C LYS A 57 1.93 -28.51 14.87
N LYS A 58 1.02 -28.17 15.77
CA LYS A 58 1.06 -28.65 17.16
C LYS A 58 0.89 -30.16 17.24
N THR A 59 -0.09 -30.74 16.54
CA THR A 59 -0.26 -32.20 16.47
C THR A 59 0.99 -32.90 15.92
N HIS A 60 1.68 -32.28 14.94
CA HIS A 60 2.93 -32.83 14.41
C HIS A 60 4.04 -32.85 15.47
N ILE A 61 4.25 -31.74 16.18
CA ILE A 61 5.25 -31.65 17.26
C ILE A 61 4.92 -32.60 18.41
N SER A 62 3.64 -32.72 18.78
CA SER A 62 3.20 -33.58 19.87
C SER A 62 3.55 -35.07 19.71
N LYS A 63 3.86 -35.53 18.48
CA LYS A 63 4.31 -36.91 18.22
C LYS A 63 5.69 -37.23 18.83
N PHE A 64 6.47 -36.20 19.14
CA PHE A 64 7.83 -36.34 19.69
C PHE A 64 7.89 -36.08 21.21
N LEU A 65 6.76 -35.70 21.82
CA LEU A 65 6.63 -35.37 23.23
C LEU A 65 6.08 -36.56 24.02
N ASP A 66 6.41 -36.65 25.31
CA ASP A 66 5.69 -37.46 26.29
C ASP A 66 4.50 -36.67 26.87
N ASP A 67 3.80 -37.22 27.87
CA ASP A 67 2.65 -36.55 28.51
C ASP A 67 3.07 -35.23 29.17
N HIS A 68 4.21 -35.23 29.87
CA HIS A 68 4.74 -34.03 30.51
C HIS A 68 5.04 -32.91 29.50
N GLY A 69 5.76 -33.23 28.42
CA GLY A 69 6.10 -32.28 27.37
C GLY A 69 4.86 -31.73 26.66
N ARG A 70 3.83 -32.57 26.43
CA ARG A 70 2.54 -32.12 25.87
C ARG A 70 1.86 -31.11 26.77
N ASP A 71 1.76 -31.39 28.06
CA ASP A 71 1.09 -30.51 29.03
C ASP A 71 1.83 -29.19 29.20
N LYS A 72 3.16 -29.24 29.27
CA LYS A 72 4.01 -28.05 29.29
C LYS A 72 3.80 -27.18 28.05
N LEU A 73 3.89 -27.76 26.85
CA LEU A 73 3.67 -27.04 25.59
C LEU A 73 2.25 -26.45 25.52
N ASN A 74 1.24 -27.18 25.98
CA ASN A 74 -0.14 -26.72 26.05
C ASN A 74 -0.30 -25.50 26.97
N SER A 75 0.29 -25.56 28.16
CA SER A 75 0.25 -24.49 29.15
C SER A 75 0.97 -23.24 28.66
N GLU A 76 2.20 -23.38 28.18
CA GLU A 76 2.99 -22.27 27.64
C GLU A 76 2.33 -21.63 26.43
N TRP A 77 1.77 -22.45 25.52
CA TRP A 77 0.98 -21.95 24.40
C TRP A 77 -0.23 -21.13 24.87
N ARG A 78 -0.98 -21.60 25.87
CA ARG A 78 -2.16 -20.88 26.38
C ARG A 78 -1.79 -19.47 26.87
N ILE A 79 -0.62 -19.33 27.50
CA ILE A 79 -0.10 -18.08 28.03
C ILE A 79 0.44 -17.19 26.90
N LYS A 80 1.28 -17.73 26.03
CA LYS A 80 2.00 -16.94 25.00
C LYS A 80 1.18 -16.64 23.75
N LYS A 81 0.13 -17.42 23.45
CA LYS A 81 -0.66 -17.36 22.20
C LYS A 81 -1.08 -15.94 21.82
N ASN A 82 -1.72 -15.21 22.74
CA ASN A 82 -2.29 -13.90 22.41
C ASN A 82 -1.19 -12.87 22.10
N GLY A 83 -0.12 -12.83 22.91
CA GLY A 83 1.02 -11.94 22.67
C GLY A 83 1.72 -12.25 21.35
N PHE A 84 1.93 -13.54 21.06
CA PHE A 84 2.50 -14.00 19.81
C PHE A 84 1.65 -13.58 18.60
N LEU A 85 0.35 -13.89 18.60
CA LEU A 85 -0.54 -13.54 17.49
C LEU A 85 -0.68 -12.02 17.33
N ASN A 86 -0.81 -11.26 18.42
CA ASN A 86 -0.88 -9.79 18.36
C ASN A 86 0.34 -9.22 17.63
N LYS A 87 1.54 -9.69 17.99
CA LYS A 87 2.79 -9.28 17.36
C LYS A 87 2.80 -9.57 15.86
N LEU A 88 2.39 -10.78 15.45
CA LEU A 88 2.36 -11.13 14.02
C LEU A 88 1.37 -10.29 13.21
N PHE A 89 0.18 -10.03 13.74
CA PHE A 89 -0.78 -9.15 13.07
C PHE A 89 -0.25 -7.72 12.96
N GLU A 90 0.36 -7.21 14.03
CA GLU A 90 0.91 -5.86 14.06
C GLU A 90 2.06 -5.66 13.06
N GLU A 91 2.98 -6.63 12.98
CA GLU A 91 4.09 -6.63 12.00
C GLU A 91 3.57 -6.61 10.56
N GLU A 92 2.43 -7.25 10.29
CA GLU A 92 1.78 -7.25 8.98
C GLU A 92 0.82 -6.06 8.78
N GLY A 93 0.71 -5.15 9.76
CA GLY A 93 -0.09 -3.93 9.66
C GLY A 93 -1.59 -4.11 9.97
N PHE A 94 -1.95 -5.11 10.77
CA PHE A 94 -3.32 -5.42 11.16
C PHE A 94 -3.49 -5.51 12.69
N ILE A 95 -4.75 -5.51 13.13
CA ILE A 95 -5.12 -5.72 14.52
C ILE A 95 -5.55 -7.19 14.67
N ASN A 96 -5.04 -7.91 15.66
CA ASN A 96 -5.52 -9.26 15.91
C ASN A 96 -6.98 -9.25 16.40
N MET A 97 -7.87 -9.80 15.58
CA MET A 97 -9.27 -10.04 15.91
C MET A 97 -9.62 -11.53 16.01
N CYS A 98 -8.64 -12.42 15.91
CA CYS A 98 -8.84 -13.88 15.95
C CYS A 98 -8.81 -14.44 17.38
N SER A 99 -8.12 -13.79 18.31
CA SER A 99 -7.97 -14.30 19.68
C SER A 99 -7.89 -13.16 20.71
N PRO A 100 -8.98 -12.90 21.48
CA PRO A 100 -10.31 -13.50 21.30
C PRO A 100 -10.97 -13.08 19.99
N LYS A 101 -11.95 -13.85 19.50
CA LYS A 101 -12.72 -13.51 18.29
C LYS A 101 -13.48 -12.19 18.51
N LYS A 102 -13.18 -11.17 17.71
CA LYS A 102 -13.79 -9.82 17.81
C LYS A 102 -14.50 -9.34 16.55
N TYR A 103 -14.55 -10.17 15.51
CA TYR A 103 -15.24 -9.86 14.25
C TYR A 103 -16.58 -10.60 14.16
N THR A 104 -17.51 -10.00 13.40
CA THR A 104 -18.79 -10.61 13.05
C THR A 104 -18.70 -11.24 11.65
N THR A 105 -19.42 -12.33 11.46
CA THR A 105 -19.52 -13.00 10.15
C THR A 105 -20.81 -12.56 9.47
N ASN A 106 -20.71 -12.02 8.26
CA ASN A 106 -21.84 -11.84 7.36
C ASN A 106 -21.37 -12.17 5.94
N PRO A 107 -21.92 -13.21 5.29
CA PRO A 107 -21.44 -13.65 3.98
C PRO A 107 -21.45 -12.56 2.92
N ARG A 108 -22.49 -11.71 2.87
CA ARG A 108 -22.61 -10.61 1.91
C ARG A 108 -21.53 -9.55 2.14
N LEU A 109 -21.29 -9.17 3.40
CA LEU A 109 -20.28 -8.16 3.73
C LEU A 109 -18.85 -8.70 3.60
N ASN A 110 -18.62 -9.98 3.92
CA ASN A 110 -17.35 -10.66 3.68
C ASN A 110 -17.03 -10.79 2.19
N GLN A 111 -18.04 -11.03 1.35
CA GLN A 111 -17.88 -11.04 -0.10
C GLN A 111 -17.55 -9.63 -0.63
N LEU A 112 -18.26 -8.60 -0.17
CA LEU A 112 -18.00 -7.21 -0.55
C LEU A 112 -16.57 -6.77 -0.15
N MET A 113 -16.17 -7.07 1.07
CA MET A 113 -14.79 -6.88 1.56
C MET A 113 -13.79 -7.61 0.67
N SER A 114 -14.06 -8.88 0.33
CA SER A 114 -13.16 -9.66 -0.50
C SER A 114 -12.92 -9.03 -1.87
N LYS A 115 -13.98 -8.56 -2.52
CA LYS A 115 -13.88 -7.81 -3.79
C LYS A 115 -13.05 -6.54 -3.63
N HIS A 116 -13.18 -5.84 -2.51
CA HIS A 116 -12.42 -4.63 -2.23
C HIS A 116 -10.92 -4.89 -2.06
N ILE A 117 -10.54 -5.91 -1.29
CA ILE A 117 -9.14 -6.32 -1.13
C ILE A 117 -8.53 -6.73 -2.47
N ASP A 118 -9.25 -7.52 -3.26
CA ASP A 118 -8.79 -7.97 -4.57
C ASP A 118 -8.62 -6.79 -5.54
N PHE A 119 -9.53 -5.81 -5.49
CA PHE A 119 -9.39 -4.55 -6.21
C PHE A 119 -8.10 -3.82 -5.78
N CYS A 120 -7.85 -3.66 -4.49
CA CYS A 120 -6.67 -2.95 -4.00
C CYS A 120 -5.36 -3.61 -4.47
N LYS A 121 -5.27 -4.94 -4.38
CA LYS A 121 -4.11 -5.69 -4.88
C LYS A 121 -3.90 -5.48 -6.37
N LYS A 122 -4.96 -5.63 -7.18
CA LYS A 122 -4.90 -5.43 -8.64
C LYS A 122 -4.56 -3.98 -9.01
N LYS A 123 -5.11 -3.01 -8.26
CA LYS A 123 -4.84 -1.59 -8.42
C LYS A 123 -3.36 -1.30 -8.24
N ASP A 124 -2.75 -1.81 -7.18
CA ASP A 124 -1.34 -1.55 -6.89
C ASP A 124 -0.43 -2.10 -7.98
N VAL A 125 -0.68 -3.33 -8.44
CA VAL A 125 0.06 -3.94 -9.55
C VAL A 125 -0.11 -3.14 -10.85
N ARG A 126 -1.35 -2.82 -11.24
CA ARG A 126 -1.61 -2.07 -12.48
C ARG A 126 -1.03 -0.65 -12.43
N ARG A 127 -1.16 0.02 -11.28
CA ARG A 127 -0.60 1.37 -11.08
C ARG A 127 0.92 1.33 -11.16
N ALA A 128 1.57 0.35 -10.55
CA ALA A 128 3.02 0.18 -10.65
C ALA A 128 3.47 -0.03 -12.10
N ALA A 129 2.75 -0.84 -12.88
CA ALA A 129 3.04 -1.06 -14.30
C ALA A 129 2.97 0.25 -15.13
N VAL A 130 1.91 1.05 -14.93
CA VAL A 130 1.77 2.36 -15.62
C VAL A 130 2.88 3.34 -15.19
N VAL A 131 3.24 3.35 -13.90
CA VAL A 131 4.32 4.24 -13.41
C VAL A 131 5.69 3.81 -13.95
N ALA A 132 5.95 2.50 -14.05
CA ALA A 132 7.21 1.97 -14.58
C ALA A 132 7.36 2.24 -16.09
N LYS A 133 6.25 2.22 -16.83
CA LYS A 133 6.20 2.54 -18.26
C LYS A 133 5.17 3.66 -18.51
N PRO A 134 5.55 4.93 -18.30
CA PRO A 134 4.64 6.08 -18.28
C PRO A 134 4.13 6.44 -19.68
N GLU A 135 3.22 5.63 -20.22
CA GLU A 135 2.54 5.85 -21.50
C GLU A 135 1.14 6.42 -21.27
N TYR A 136 0.79 7.50 -21.97
CA TYR A 136 -0.53 8.12 -21.88
C TYR A 136 -1.67 7.13 -22.15
N SER A 137 -1.55 6.29 -23.18
CA SER A 137 -2.54 5.27 -23.54
C SER A 137 -2.77 4.27 -22.40
N GLU A 138 -1.71 3.79 -21.76
CA GLU A 138 -1.78 2.87 -20.62
C GLU A 138 -2.42 3.52 -19.40
N CYS A 139 -2.12 4.80 -19.14
CA CYS A 139 -2.78 5.57 -18.09
C CYS A 139 -4.29 5.72 -18.34
N VAL A 140 -4.70 6.01 -19.58
CA VAL A 140 -6.12 6.12 -19.96
C VAL A 140 -6.83 4.78 -19.76
N GLN A 141 -6.22 3.67 -20.18
CA GLN A 141 -6.76 2.33 -19.96
C GLN A 141 -6.90 2.00 -18.47
N TYR A 142 -5.89 2.32 -17.66
CA TYR A 142 -5.94 2.18 -16.21
C TYR A 142 -7.09 2.99 -15.60
N ASN A 143 -7.24 4.25 -15.98
CA ASN A 143 -8.32 5.11 -15.48
C ASN A 143 -9.70 4.59 -15.89
N SER A 144 -9.85 4.07 -17.11
CA SER A 144 -11.09 3.41 -17.56
C SER A 144 -11.41 2.17 -16.73
N TRP A 145 -10.40 1.37 -16.40
CA TRP A 145 -10.56 0.23 -15.50
C TRP A 145 -11.00 0.66 -14.10
N ILE A 146 -10.42 1.73 -13.55
CA ILE A 146 -10.83 2.30 -12.25
C ILE A 146 -12.31 2.69 -12.24
N GLU A 147 -12.81 3.38 -13.27
CA GLU A 147 -14.23 3.78 -13.33
C GLU A 147 -15.16 2.57 -13.39
N THR A 148 -14.76 1.53 -14.13
CA THR A 148 -15.52 0.27 -14.22
C THR A 148 -15.61 -0.41 -12.85
N GLN A 149 -14.48 -0.52 -12.13
CA GLN A 149 -14.43 -1.12 -10.80
C GLN A 149 -15.23 -0.29 -9.78
N LYS A 150 -15.10 1.05 -9.83
CA LYS A 150 -15.85 1.99 -8.98
C LYS A 150 -17.35 1.81 -9.17
N LYS A 151 -17.85 1.78 -10.41
CA LYS A 151 -19.28 1.61 -10.71
C LYS A 151 -19.81 0.29 -10.16
N SER A 152 -19.09 -0.81 -10.41
CA SER A 152 -19.48 -2.15 -9.95
C SER A 152 -19.51 -2.23 -8.42
N PHE A 153 -18.46 -1.76 -7.75
CA PHE A 153 -18.37 -1.80 -6.28
C PHE A 153 -19.40 -0.89 -5.61
N HIS A 154 -19.57 0.35 -6.10
CA HIS A 154 -20.42 1.34 -5.47
C HIS A 154 -21.89 0.91 -5.42
N GLN A 155 -22.40 0.31 -6.50
CA GLN A 155 -23.77 -0.21 -6.51
C GLN A 155 -24.00 -1.28 -5.44
N GLU A 156 -23.08 -2.24 -5.33
CA GLU A 156 -23.16 -3.32 -4.35
C GLU A 156 -23.00 -2.79 -2.92
N TYR A 157 -22.09 -1.85 -2.71
CA TYR A 157 -21.92 -1.16 -1.43
C TYR A 157 -23.20 -0.44 -1.00
N LEU A 158 -23.82 0.36 -1.87
CA LEU A 158 -25.06 1.07 -1.55
C LEU A 158 -26.22 0.12 -1.19
N ASN A 159 -26.35 -1.00 -1.92
CA ASN A 159 -27.33 -2.02 -1.59
C ASN A 159 -27.11 -2.60 -0.18
N ASN A 160 -25.86 -2.89 0.19
CA ASN A 160 -25.54 -3.37 1.55
C ASN A 160 -25.71 -2.26 2.61
N VAL A 161 -25.38 -1.01 2.31
CA VAL A 161 -25.59 0.13 3.22
C VAL A 161 -27.07 0.34 3.51
N ARG A 162 -27.94 0.19 2.51
CA ARG A 162 -29.40 0.23 2.70
C ARG A 162 -29.87 -0.85 3.66
N ASP A 163 -29.36 -2.08 3.50
CA ASP A 163 -29.83 -3.23 4.27
C ASP A 163 -29.22 -3.28 5.70
N PHE A 164 -27.96 -2.83 5.89
CA PHE A 164 -27.19 -3.02 7.14
C PHE A 164 -26.79 -1.72 7.85
N LYS A 165 -27.04 -0.54 7.26
CA LYS A 165 -26.54 0.79 7.65
C LYS A 165 -25.03 0.97 7.43
N ALA A 166 -24.63 2.19 7.06
CA ALA A 166 -23.25 2.50 6.71
C ALA A 166 -22.22 2.18 7.80
N PRO A 167 -22.44 2.49 9.10
CA PRO A 167 -21.45 2.17 10.15
C PRO A 167 -21.16 0.66 10.25
N THR A 168 -22.19 -0.18 10.11
CA THR A 168 -22.05 -1.64 10.14
C THR A 168 -21.22 -2.14 8.97
N VAL A 169 -21.50 -1.64 7.75
CA VAL A 169 -20.77 -2.01 6.54
C VAL A 169 -19.32 -1.54 6.62
N ASN A 170 -19.10 -0.27 6.98
CA ASN A 170 -17.78 0.34 7.06
C ASN A 170 -16.86 -0.38 8.05
N LYS A 171 -17.40 -0.91 9.15
CA LYS A 171 -16.64 -1.71 10.13
C LYS A 171 -15.94 -2.92 9.51
N TYR A 172 -16.49 -3.52 8.46
CA TYR A 172 -15.80 -4.62 7.76
C TYR A 172 -14.48 -4.15 7.16
N PHE A 173 -14.40 -2.89 6.75
CA PHE A 173 -13.22 -2.23 6.19
C PHE A 173 -12.28 -1.67 7.25
N SER A 174 -12.13 -2.35 8.38
CA SER A 174 -11.19 -1.94 9.40
C SER A 174 -9.74 -2.16 8.97
N THR A 175 -8.90 -1.17 9.24
CA THR A 175 -7.44 -1.22 9.06
C THR A 175 -6.75 -0.78 10.35
N LYS A 176 -5.42 -0.82 10.41
CA LYS A 176 -4.67 -0.28 11.55
C LYS A 176 -4.93 1.23 11.73
N GLU A 177 -4.98 1.98 10.64
CA GLU A 177 -5.27 3.43 10.65
C GLU A 177 -6.75 3.75 10.94
N HIS A 178 -7.65 2.83 10.59
CA HIS A 178 -9.08 2.96 10.82
C HIS A 178 -9.66 1.74 11.54
N PRO A 179 -9.38 1.57 12.86
CA PRO A 179 -9.82 0.39 13.62
C PRO A 179 -11.33 0.23 13.73
N GLN A 180 -12.09 1.31 13.57
CA GLN A 180 -13.56 1.31 13.58
C GLN A 180 -14.17 1.11 12.19
N GLY A 181 -13.33 0.91 11.17
CA GLY A 181 -13.75 0.90 9.78
C GLY A 181 -13.65 2.27 9.12
N HIS A 182 -13.72 2.26 7.80
CA HIS A 182 -13.75 3.47 6.97
C HIS A 182 -14.69 3.26 5.78
N ASP A 183 -15.00 4.36 5.09
CA ASP A 183 -15.75 4.30 3.84
C ASP A 183 -14.83 3.84 2.68
N PRO A 184 -15.01 2.61 2.15
CA PRO A 184 -14.16 2.07 1.10
C PRO A 184 -14.32 2.79 -0.24
N VAL A 185 -15.42 3.55 -0.45
CA VAL A 185 -15.67 4.30 -1.69
C VAL A 185 -14.58 5.35 -1.92
N ARG A 186 -14.04 5.93 -0.83
CA ARG A 186 -12.95 6.92 -0.89
C ARG A 186 -11.72 6.38 -1.60
N THR A 187 -11.42 5.08 -1.45
CA THR A 187 -10.29 4.43 -2.13
C THR A 187 -10.45 4.51 -3.64
N TYR A 188 -11.64 4.21 -4.18
CA TYR A 188 -11.92 4.27 -5.61
C TYR A 188 -11.84 5.70 -6.16
N LEU A 189 -12.37 6.68 -5.42
CA LEU A 189 -12.32 8.10 -5.82
C LEU A 189 -10.89 8.62 -5.98
N LYS A 190 -9.96 8.16 -5.14
CA LYS A 190 -8.55 8.58 -5.16
C LYS A 190 -7.65 7.70 -6.03
N SER A 191 -8.21 6.73 -6.76
CA SER A 191 -7.41 5.73 -7.46
C SER A 191 -6.94 6.13 -8.86
N LYS A 192 -7.54 7.15 -9.49
CA LYS A 192 -7.15 7.59 -10.84
C LYS A 192 -5.79 8.27 -10.85
N LEU A 193 -5.09 8.11 -11.97
CA LEU A 193 -3.86 8.84 -12.26
C LEU A 193 -4.19 10.10 -13.07
N ASP A 194 -3.40 11.16 -12.87
CA ASP A 194 -3.41 12.31 -13.77
C ASP A 194 -2.61 11.96 -15.04
N CYS A 195 -3.32 11.60 -16.11
CA CYS A 195 -2.67 11.18 -17.35
C CYS A 195 -1.97 12.31 -18.10
N ASN A 196 -2.27 13.58 -17.80
CA ASN A 196 -1.59 14.71 -18.44
C ASN A 196 -0.08 14.72 -18.14
N ARG A 197 0.32 14.09 -17.03
CA ARG A 197 1.73 13.89 -16.67
C ARG A 197 2.48 12.90 -17.57
N TYR A 198 1.77 12.10 -18.35
CA TYR A 198 2.34 11.08 -19.24
C TYR A 198 2.17 11.41 -20.71
N ASN A 199 1.59 12.58 -21.03
CA ASN A 199 1.72 13.13 -22.37
C ASN A 199 3.18 13.59 -22.53
N PRO A 200 3.91 13.11 -23.55
CA PRO A 200 5.12 13.82 -23.94
C PRO A 200 4.71 15.27 -24.24
N PRO A 201 5.54 16.28 -23.92
CA PRO A 201 5.32 17.61 -24.47
C PRO A 201 5.10 17.41 -25.96
N THR A 202 3.98 17.90 -26.48
CA THR A 202 3.86 18.12 -27.91
C THR A 202 5.15 18.83 -28.25
N ARG A 203 6.01 18.22 -29.08
CA ARG A 203 7.12 18.96 -29.69
C ARG A 203 6.40 20.13 -30.32
N SER A 204 6.43 21.27 -29.64
CA SER A 204 5.98 22.52 -30.17
C SER A 204 6.71 22.59 -31.48
N HIS A 205 5.93 22.60 -32.57
CA HIS A 205 6.44 22.79 -33.91
C HIS A 205 7.62 23.75 -33.81
N PRO A 206 8.83 23.40 -34.31
CA PRO A 206 9.92 24.35 -34.36
C PRO A 206 9.34 25.61 -34.99
N LYS A 207 9.23 26.64 -34.17
CA LYS A 207 8.64 27.92 -34.53
C LYS A 207 9.40 28.40 -35.76
N GLY A 208 8.70 28.47 -36.89
CA GLY A 208 9.13 29.15 -38.10
C GLY A 208 10.41 28.60 -38.75
N SER A 209 10.27 28.00 -39.92
CA SER A 209 11.18 28.45 -40.98
C SER A 209 11.02 29.98 -41.10
N PRO A 210 12.08 30.79 -41.03
CA PRO A 210 11.95 32.20 -41.31
C PRO A 210 11.49 32.33 -42.77
N GLU A 211 10.26 32.82 -42.94
CA GLU A 211 9.73 33.32 -44.19
C GLU A 211 10.75 34.33 -44.73
N LYS A 212 11.41 34.00 -45.85
CA LYS A 212 12.24 34.97 -46.56
C LYS A 212 11.31 36.08 -47.04
N ALA A 213 11.41 37.26 -46.44
CA ALA A 213 10.74 38.46 -46.90
C ALA A 213 11.01 38.71 -48.40
N PRO A 214 10.02 39.22 -49.16
CA PRO A 214 10.16 39.46 -50.58
C PRO A 214 11.08 40.66 -50.81
N LYS A 215 12.20 40.47 -51.50
CA LYS A 215 13.01 41.60 -51.99
C LYS A 215 12.43 42.07 -53.31
N SER A 216 11.59 43.10 -53.24
CA SER A 216 11.20 43.91 -54.40
C SER A 216 12.42 44.65 -54.99
N SER A 217 12.40 44.72 -56.32
CA SER A 217 13.27 45.38 -57.31
C SER A 217 14.32 46.40 -56.86
N ILE A 218 15.47 46.38 -57.55
CA ILE A 218 16.02 47.52 -58.32
C ILE A 218 17.04 46.94 -59.34
N HIS A 219 16.84 47.28 -60.62
CA HIS A 219 17.76 47.04 -61.72
C HIS A 219 19.13 47.69 -61.45
N LEU A 220 20.24 46.99 -61.72
CA LEU A 220 21.54 47.63 -61.92
C LEU A 220 21.81 47.81 -63.43
N PRO A 221 22.34 48.97 -63.86
CA PRO A 221 22.63 49.25 -65.26
C PRO A 221 23.97 48.67 -65.73
N THR A 222 23.98 48.29 -67.00
CA THR A 222 25.08 47.78 -67.82
C THR A 222 26.22 48.77 -68.04
N SER A 223 27.47 48.31 -67.98
CA SER A 223 28.60 48.76 -68.83
C SER A 223 29.86 47.86 -68.67
N PRO A 224 30.88 47.92 -69.55
CA PRO A 224 31.01 46.96 -70.64
C PRO A 224 32.39 46.25 -70.73
N ASP A 225 32.38 45.20 -71.54
CA ASP A 225 33.42 44.52 -72.34
C ASP A 225 34.93 44.79 -72.11
N VAL A 226 35.73 43.72 -72.16
CA VAL A 226 36.92 43.55 -73.03
C VAL A 226 37.71 42.29 -72.64
N GLY A 227 37.73 41.31 -73.55
CA GLY A 227 38.95 40.65 -74.05
C GLY A 227 39.70 39.64 -73.17
N GLN A 228 39.61 38.34 -73.51
CA GLN A 228 40.69 37.57 -74.17
C GLN A 228 40.49 36.05 -74.03
N LYS A 229 40.64 35.37 -75.18
CA LYS A 229 40.76 33.93 -75.40
C LYS A 229 41.95 33.32 -74.64
N SER A 230 41.85 32.06 -74.21
CA SER A 230 42.58 30.93 -74.85
C SER A 230 42.39 29.57 -74.14
N GLN A 231 42.17 28.55 -74.97
CA GLN A 231 42.26 27.11 -74.69
C GLN A 231 43.69 26.66 -74.29
N GLY A 232 43.80 25.57 -73.52
CA GLY A 232 45.02 24.76 -73.42
C GLY A 232 44.86 23.51 -72.53
N LYS A 233 45.05 22.32 -73.12
CA LYS A 233 44.94 20.98 -72.51
C LYS A 233 46.30 20.46 -71.99
N GLY A 234 46.23 19.54 -71.01
CA GLY A 234 47.21 18.45 -70.72
C GLY A 234 48.18 18.76 -69.56
N GLU A 235 48.65 17.82 -68.73
CA GLU A 235 48.46 16.38 -68.53
C GLU A 235 49.19 16.01 -67.20
N LYS A 236 48.61 15.10 -66.37
CA LYS A 236 49.25 14.19 -65.36
C LYS A 236 49.91 14.84 -64.10
N SER A 237 49.66 14.45 -62.84
CA SER A 237 49.72 13.09 -62.24
C SER A 237 48.89 12.96 -60.94
N MET A 238 48.45 11.73 -60.61
CA MET A 238 47.77 11.27 -59.37
C MET A 238 48.72 10.30 -58.60
N PRO A 239 48.61 10.09 -57.27
CA PRO A 239 47.51 9.38 -56.56
C PRO A 239 47.07 10.09 -55.25
N ASP A 240 45.99 9.79 -54.52
CA ASP A 240 44.89 8.82 -54.63
C ASP A 240 43.66 9.36 -53.83
N ARG A 241 42.50 9.33 -54.50
CA ARG A 241 41.10 9.04 -54.05
C ARG A 241 40.82 9.05 -52.53
N ALA A 242 40.11 10.01 -51.93
CA ALA A 242 38.69 10.39 -52.02
C ALA A 242 37.65 9.36 -51.49
N GLY A 243 36.92 9.77 -50.43
CA GLY A 243 35.47 9.56 -50.32
C GLY A 243 34.96 8.87 -49.05
N GLY A 244 34.05 9.55 -48.34
CA GLY A 244 33.01 8.85 -47.56
C GLY A 244 32.67 9.44 -46.20
N ILE A 245 31.60 10.24 -46.15
CA ILE A 245 30.89 10.66 -44.93
C ILE A 245 30.27 9.45 -44.23
N GLN A 246 30.41 9.32 -42.89
CA GLN A 246 29.42 8.66 -42.05
C GLN A 246 29.39 9.17 -40.59
N LYS A 247 28.17 9.41 -40.11
CA LYS A 247 27.79 9.79 -38.72
C LYS A 247 28.05 8.65 -37.73
N LYS A 248 28.40 8.96 -36.46
CA LYS A 248 27.55 8.75 -35.26
C LYS A 248 28.30 8.93 -33.92
N GLN A 249 27.50 9.39 -32.94
CA GLN A 249 27.54 9.19 -31.49
C GLN A 249 28.68 9.79 -30.65
N SER A 250 28.26 10.64 -29.71
CA SER A 250 28.97 10.90 -28.46
C SER A 250 27.90 10.87 -27.36
N ASP A 251 27.91 9.81 -26.55
CA ASP A 251 27.22 9.77 -25.26
C ASP A 251 28.04 10.61 -24.26
N ALA A 252 27.38 11.51 -23.55
CA ALA A 252 27.94 12.21 -22.40
C ALA A 252 26.91 12.26 -21.27
N MET A 253 27.35 11.76 -20.11
CA MET A 253 26.62 11.56 -18.86
C MET A 253 25.98 12.84 -18.31
N ILE A 254 24.84 12.68 -17.64
CA ILE A 254 24.34 13.62 -16.63
C ILE A 254 24.14 12.84 -15.31
N PRO A 255 24.50 13.38 -14.12
CA PRO A 255 24.65 12.62 -12.88
C PRO A 255 23.33 12.36 -12.14
N PRO A 256 23.26 11.36 -11.23
CA PRO A 256 22.08 11.11 -10.41
C PRO A 256 21.95 12.17 -9.30
N GLN A 257 20.83 12.91 -9.29
CA GLN A 257 20.42 13.71 -8.14
C GLN A 257 19.60 12.86 -7.16
N THR A 258 20.23 12.62 -6.01
CA THR A 258 19.72 12.76 -4.62
C THR A 258 18.33 12.22 -4.27
N GLU A 259 18.32 11.28 -3.31
CA GLU A 259 17.15 10.82 -2.56
C GLU A 259 16.36 11.99 -1.93
N PRO A 260 15.02 11.95 -1.92
CA PRO A 260 14.25 12.84 -1.05
C PRO A 260 14.25 12.31 0.40
N PRO A 261 14.26 13.23 1.39
CA PRO A 261 14.58 12.93 2.78
C PRO A 261 13.47 12.19 3.52
N VAL A 262 13.88 11.44 4.56
CA VAL A 262 13.05 11.01 5.67
C VAL A 262 12.33 12.25 6.24
N SER A 263 11.01 12.29 6.15
CA SER A 263 10.22 13.32 6.84
C SER A 263 9.88 12.85 8.25
N ASP A 264 10.72 13.24 9.21
CA ASP A 264 10.25 13.56 10.55
C ASP A 264 9.28 14.74 10.43
N THR A 265 8.03 14.54 10.86
CA THR A 265 7.11 15.66 11.12
C THR A 265 6.71 15.62 12.57
N GLN A 266 7.58 16.21 13.39
CA GLN A 266 7.20 16.82 14.65
C GLN A 266 6.57 18.17 14.29
N THR A 267 5.24 18.24 14.23
CA THR A 267 4.53 19.51 14.23
C THR A 267 3.70 19.59 15.50
N SER A 268 4.25 20.32 16.46
CA SER A 268 3.61 20.81 17.67
C SER A 268 2.35 21.61 17.29
N SER A 269 1.19 21.20 17.78
CA SER A 269 0.00 22.06 17.74
C SER A 269 0.15 23.18 18.75
N PRO A 270 0.00 24.47 18.37
CA PRO A 270 -0.11 25.54 19.33
C PRO A 270 -1.48 25.46 20.02
N SER A 271 -1.43 25.31 21.34
CA SER A 271 -2.52 25.57 22.27
C SER A 271 -3.02 27.00 22.07
N ASN A 272 -4.28 27.16 21.66
CA ASN A 272 -5.04 28.37 21.92
C ASN A 272 -6.04 28.07 23.03
N ALA A 273 -5.54 28.07 24.26
CA ALA A 273 -6.37 28.35 25.43
C ALA A 273 -6.61 29.86 25.45
N LYS A 274 -7.87 30.27 25.29
CA LYS A 274 -8.35 31.54 25.84
C LYS A 274 -9.47 31.20 26.80
N VAL A 275 -9.13 31.35 28.08
CA VAL A 275 -10.05 31.47 29.20
C VAL A 275 -10.85 32.75 28.99
N ASP A 276 -12.17 32.68 29.16
CA ASP A 276 -12.92 33.78 29.74
C ASP A 276 -14.06 33.18 30.58
N ASP A 277 -13.98 33.47 31.87
CA ASP A 277 -14.98 33.22 32.89
C ASP A 277 -16.19 34.13 32.69
N THR A 278 -17.41 33.58 32.78
CA THR A 278 -18.52 34.30 33.40
C THR A 278 -19.41 33.31 34.15
N ASP A 279 -19.37 33.43 35.46
CA ASP A 279 -20.27 32.83 36.45
C ASP A 279 -21.59 33.62 36.51
N ASN A 280 -22.73 32.94 36.57
CA ASN A 280 -23.93 33.41 37.29
C ASN A 280 -24.98 32.28 37.44
N ASP A 281 -24.87 31.56 38.56
CA ASP A 281 -25.84 31.47 39.66
C ASP A 281 -27.36 31.28 39.43
N GLN A 282 -27.95 30.49 40.36
CA GLN A 282 -29.37 30.29 40.74
C GLN A 282 -30.20 29.34 39.85
N ASN A 283 -30.80 28.23 40.32
CA ASN A 283 -31.50 28.04 41.60
C ASN A 283 -31.64 26.54 41.98
N ALA A 284 -31.73 26.29 43.29
CA ALA A 284 -31.96 24.99 43.92
C ALA A 284 -33.42 24.50 43.79
N ASP A 285 -33.65 23.18 43.87
CA ASP A 285 -34.39 22.67 45.04
C ASP A 285 -34.10 21.18 45.29
N LEU A 286 -33.93 20.88 46.57
CA LEU A 286 -33.66 19.59 47.18
C LEU A 286 -34.97 18.89 47.52
N LYS A 287 -35.05 17.57 47.33
CA LYS A 287 -35.73 16.73 48.32
C LYS A 287 -35.13 15.34 48.42
N ALA A 288 -34.41 15.15 49.51
CA ALA A 288 -33.99 13.86 50.04
C ALA A 288 -35.12 13.23 50.88
N LYS A 289 -35.16 11.90 50.87
CA LYS A 289 -35.55 10.93 51.93
C LYS A 289 -35.65 9.57 51.22
N GLY A 290 -35.02 8.47 51.62
CA GLY A 290 -34.32 8.14 52.84
C GLY A 290 -34.45 6.63 53.06
N SER A 291 -33.31 5.95 53.28
CA SER A 291 -33.14 4.71 54.07
C SER A 291 -33.77 3.39 53.58
N VAL A 292 -33.30 2.18 53.88
CA VAL A 292 -32.08 1.59 54.47
C VAL A 292 -32.21 0.05 54.28
N SER A 293 -31.08 -0.65 54.16
CA SER A 293 -30.76 -2.07 54.46
C SER A 293 -31.80 -3.21 54.31
N HIS A 294 -31.38 -4.33 53.71
CA HIS A 294 -30.77 -5.43 54.49
C HIS A 294 -30.09 -6.51 53.62
N ALA A 295 -28.99 -7.04 54.17
CA ALA A 295 -28.19 -8.16 53.72
C ALA A 295 -28.77 -9.53 54.14
N HIS A 296 -28.23 -10.60 53.54
CA HIS A 296 -28.13 -12.04 53.92
C HIS A 296 -28.51 -12.94 52.71
N LEU A 297 -27.93 -14.11 52.43
CA LEU A 297 -26.85 -14.94 52.97
C LEU A 297 -26.52 -16.04 51.93
N PHE A 298 -25.39 -16.70 52.15
CA PHE A 298 -24.88 -17.91 51.48
C PHE A 298 -25.74 -19.19 51.67
N ASN A 299 -25.35 -20.22 50.89
CA ASN A 299 -25.66 -21.69 50.90
C ASN A 299 -26.65 -22.10 49.81
N PHE A 300 -26.44 -23.12 48.96
CA PHE A 300 -25.52 -24.29 48.93
C PHE A 300 -24.82 -24.41 47.57
#